data_AF-A0A958THC3-F1
#
_entry.id   AF-A0A958THC3-F1
#
_cell.length_a   1.000
_cell.length_b   1.000
_cell.length_c   1.000
_cell.angle_alpha   90.00
_cell.angle_beta   90.00
_cell.angle_gamma   90.00
#
_symmetry.space_group_name_H-M   'P 1'
#
loop_
_entity.id
_entity.type
_entity.pdbx_description
1 polymer ?
#
loop_
_entity_poly.entity_id
_entity_poly.type
_entity_poly.pdbx_seq_one_letter_code
_entity_poly.pdbx_strand_id
1 'polypeptide(L)' 'MSILIKPIITEKATANSEVNNCFSFQVNTKANKVEIKKAVEAAYGVSVEKVRTMNVRPDRRTRHTKTGIQHGKTN' A
#
# COMPACT_ATOMS: atom_id res chain seq x y z
N MET A 1 7.15 -13.55 -6.43
CA MET A 1 6.86 -12.10 -6.38
C MET A 1 5.50 -11.94 -5.70
N SER A 2 5.43 -11.42 -4.47
CA SER A 2 4.15 -11.31 -3.75
C SER A 2 3.37 -10.09 -4.25
N ILE A 3 2.06 -10.24 -4.46
CA ILE A 3 1.14 -9.16 -4.85
C ILE A 3 0.83 -8.26 -3.64
N LEU A 4 0.60 -8.88 -2.47
CA LEU A 4 0.40 -8.22 -1.19
C LEU A 4 1.76 -8.04 -0.48
N ILE A 5 2.08 -6.81 -0.10
CA ILE A 5 3.35 -6.47 0.58
C ILE A 5 3.10 -6.34 2.08
N LYS A 6 2.20 -5.45 2.50
CA LYS A 6 1.83 -5.24 3.91
C LYS A 6 0.49 -4.50 4.07
N PRO A 7 -0.23 -4.65 5.19
CA PRO A 7 -1.35 -3.79 5.53
C PRO A 7 -0.88 -2.36 5.85
N ILE A 8 -1.73 -1.36 5.57
CA ILE A 8 -1.48 0.04 5.89
C ILE A 8 -2.35 0.43 7.08
N ILE A 9 -1.70 0.82 8.17
CA ILE A 9 -2.36 1.28 9.40
C ILE A 9 -2.08 2.77 9.55
N THR A 10 -3.14 3.58 9.51
CA THR A 10 -3.15 5.04 9.67
C THR A 10 -4.52 5.44 10.23
N GLU A 11 -4.69 6.62 10.83
CA GLU A 11 -6.00 7.01 11.40
C GLU A 11 -7.11 6.94 10.34
N LYS A 12 -6.80 7.37 9.11
CA LYS A 12 -7.71 7.30 7.97
C LYS A 12 -8.06 5.85 7.56
N ALA A 13 -7.09 4.95 7.59
CA ALA A 13 -7.33 3.55 7.24
C ALA A 13 -8.23 2.88 8.30
N THR A 14 -8.00 3.16 9.58
CA THR A 14 -8.84 2.67 10.68
C THR A 14 -10.27 3.20 10.57
N ALA A 15 -10.45 4.51 10.38
CA ALA A 15 -11.78 5.11 10.19
C ALA A 15 -12.54 4.49 8.99
N ASN A 16 -11.86 4.23 7.88
CA ASN A 16 -12.47 3.56 6.73
C ASN A 16 -12.83 2.09 7.00
N SER A 17 -12.07 1.42 7.86
CA SER A 17 -12.35 0.03 8.24
C SER A 17 -13.60 -0.04 9.10
N GLU A 18 -13.77 0.90 10.03
CA GLU A 18 -14.94 0.97 10.92
C GLU A 18 -16.22 1.39 10.18
N VAL A 19 -16.15 2.44 9.35
CA VAL A 19 -17.35 2.99 8.69
C VAL A 19 -17.77 2.20 7.46
N ASN A 20 -16.80 1.75 6.65
CA ASN A 20 -17.06 1.21 5.31
C ASN A 20 -16.55 -0.22 5.12
N ASN A 21 -16.07 -0.90 6.17
CA ASN A 21 -15.42 -2.22 6.07
C ASN A 21 -14.30 -2.26 5.01
N CYS A 22 -13.58 -1.15 4.85
CA CYS A 22 -12.59 -0.96 3.80
C CYS A 22 -11.17 -1.04 4.36
N PHE A 23 -10.46 -2.12 3.99
CA PHE A 23 -9.07 -2.33 4.39
C PHE A 23 -8.08 -1.83 3.33
N SER A 24 -6.96 -1.26 3.79
CA SER A 24 -5.92 -0.67 2.94
C SER A 24 -4.65 -1.52 2.98
N PHE A 25 -4.09 -1.82 1.81
CA PHE A 25 -2.88 -2.62 1.65
C PHE A 25 -1.87 -1.95 0.73
N GLN A 26 -0.59 -2.09 1.05
CA GLN A 26 0.48 -1.85 0.10
C GLN A 26 0.62 -3.09 -0.79
N VAL A 27 0.55 -2.84 -2.09
CA VAL A 27 0.61 -3.88 -3.13
C VAL A 27 1.75 -3.59 -4.09
N ASN A 28 2.13 -4.61 -4.88
CA ASN A 28 3.09 -4.44 -5.95
C ASN A 28 2.55 -3.49 -7.03
N THR A 29 3.37 -2.55 -7.48
CA THR A 29 3.02 -1.53 -8.48
C THR A 29 2.63 -2.10 -9.85
N LYS A 30 3.07 -3.33 -10.14
CA LYS A 30 2.72 -4.04 -11.39
C LYS A 30 1.44 -4.88 -11.30
N ALA A 31 0.81 -4.97 -10.12
CA ALA A 31 -0.34 -5.83 -9.92
C ALA A 31 -1.64 -5.22 -10.45
N ASN A 32 -2.47 -6.07 -11.07
CA ASN A 32 -3.79 -5.69 -11.54
C ASN A 32 -4.86 -5.86 -10.44
N LYS A 33 -5.99 -5.16 -10.57
CA LYS A 33 -7.10 -5.24 -9.59
C LYS A 33 -7.65 -6.67 -9.44
N VAL A 34 -7.68 -7.44 -10.52
CA VAL A 34 -8.15 -8.84 -10.53
C VAL A 34 -7.20 -9.73 -9.71
N GLU A 35 -5.90 -9.51 -9.84
CA GLU A 35 -4.87 -10.25 -9.12
C GLU A 35 -4.89 -9.91 -7.63
N ILE A 36 -5.02 -8.61 -7.29
CA ILE A 36 -5.16 -8.14 -5.91
C ILE A 36 -6.39 -8.75 -5.26
N LYS A 37 -7.53 -8.77 -5.96
CA LYS A 37 -8.77 -9.40 -5.47
C LYS A 37 -8.51 -10.86 -5.10
N LYS A 38 -8.02 -11.66 -6.05
CA LYS A 38 -7.73 -13.09 -5.84
C LYS A 38 -6.73 -13.32 -4.70
N ALA A 39 -5.70 -12.46 -4.60
CA ALA A 39 -4.68 -12.59 -3.57
C ALA A 39 -5.23 -12.32 -2.16
N VAL A 40 -6.12 -11.34 -2.00
CA VAL A 40 -6.76 -11.03 -0.72
C VAL A 40 -7.75 -12.14 -0.33
N GLU A 41 -8.57 -12.60 -1.28
CA GLU A 41 -9.53 -13.68 -1.05
C GLU A 41 -8.81 -14.98 -0.64
N ALA A 42 -7.70 -15.32 -1.30
CA ALA A 42 -6.90 -16.51 -0.97
C ALA A 42 -6.16 -16.40 0.37
N ALA A 43 -5.64 -15.22 0.71
CA ALA A 43 -4.87 -15.02 1.94
C ALA A 43 -5.74 -14.96 3.21
N TYR A 44 -6.94 -14.38 3.10
CA TYR A 44 -7.81 -14.11 4.25
C TYR A 44 -9.12 -14.90 4.24
N GLY A 45 -9.44 -15.64 3.17
CA GLY A 45 -10.66 -16.46 3.08
C GLY A 45 -11.95 -15.64 3.04
N VAL A 46 -11.89 -14.38 2.61
CA VAL A 46 -13.03 -13.45 2.57
C VAL A 46 -13.50 -13.23 1.13
N SER A 47 -14.72 -12.71 0.95
CA SER A 47 -15.23 -12.26 -0.35
C SER A 47 -15.00 -10.77 -0.54
N VAL A 48 -14.39 -10.36 -1.66
CA VAL A 48 -14.08 -8.95 -1.93
C VAL A 48 -15.07 -8.37 -2.95
N GLU A 49 -15.85 -7.37 -2.54
CA GLU A 49 -16.81 -6.72 -3.42
C GLU A 49 -16.13 -5.87 -4.50
N LYS A 50 -15.23 -4.97 -4.09
CA LYS A 50 -14.57 -4.02 -5.00
C LYS A 50 -13.16 -3.67 -4.56
N VAL A 51 -12.26 -3.53 -5.53
CA VAL A 51 -10.87 -3.08 -5.32
C VAL A 51 -10.68 -1.68 -5.91
N ARG A 52 -10.11 -0.78 -5.10
CA ARG A 52 -9.65 0.56 -5.52
C ARG A 52 -8.13 0.61 -5.33
N THR A 53 -7.44 1.19 -6.30
CA THR A 53 -5.97 1.32 -6.30
C THR A 53 -5.60 2.76 -6.58
N MET A 54 -4.52 3.24 -5.98
CA MET A 54 -3.92 4.54 -6.26
C MET A 54 -2.40 4.40 -6.27
N ASN A 55 -1.75 5.11 -7.19
CA ASN A 55 -0.28 5.20 -7.20
C ASN A 55 0.15 6.39 -6.35
N VAL A 56 1.00 6.12 -5.37
CA VAL A 56 1.56 7.15 -4.48
C VAL A 56 2.95 7.51 -4.98
N ARG A 57 3.24 8.80 -5.07
CA ARG A 57 4.57 9.30 -5.44
C ARG A 57 5.55 9.05 -4.28
N PRO A 58 6.79 8.62 -4.55
CA PRO A 58 7.80 8.52 -3.52
C PRO A 58 8.22 9.90 -3.00
N ASP A 59 8.30 10.02 -1.68
CA ASP A 59 8.82 11.22 -1.04
C ASP A 59 10.33 11.33 -1.24
N ARG A 60 10.76 12.50 -1.72
CA ARG A 60 12.18 12.82 -1.88
C ARG A 60 12.69 13.37 -0.56
N ARG A 61 13.77 12.82 -0.04
CA ARG A 61 14.43 13.30 1.17
C ARG A 61 15.85 13.74 0.86
N THR A 62 16.25 14.86 1.43
CA THR A 62 17.61 15.37 1.34
C THR A 62 18.21 15.42 2.73
N ARG A 63 19.40 14.85 2.91
CA ARG A 63 20.10 14.80 4.20
C ARG A 63 21.44 15.51 4.06
N HIS A 64 21.65 16.54 4.88
CA HIS A 64 22.94 17.21 4.98
C HIS A 64 23.83 16.43 5.95
N THR A 65 24.97 15.96 5.45
CA THR A 65 25.96 15.20 6.23
C THR A 65 27.32 15.89 6.16
N LYS A 66 28.24 15.57 7.09
CA LYS A 66 29.61 16.14 7.09
C LYS A 66 30.35 15.96 5.76
N THR A 67 30.02 14.91 4.99
CA THR A 67 30.62 14.57 3.70
C THR A 67 29.89 15.18 2.49
N GLY A 68 28.78 15.91 2.70
CA GLY A 68 27.99 16.55 1.64
C GLY A 68 26.48 16.33 1.76
N ILE A 69 25.75 16.81 0.74
CA ILE A 69 24.29 16.69 0.62
C ILE A 69 23.96 15.35 -0.03
N GLN A 70 23.25 14.50 0.70
CA GLN A 70 22.78 13.21 0.21
C GLN A 70 21.31 13.30 -0.20
N HIS A 71 20.99 12.84 -1.41
CA HIS A 71 19.62 12.77 -1.91
C HIS A 71 19.13 11.32 -1.87
N GLY A 72 18.00 11.09 -1.20
CA GLY A 72 17.31 9.80 -1.12
C GLY A 72 15.85 9.93 -1.53
N LYS A 73 15.21 8.79 -1.78
CA LYS A 73 13.76 8.70 -2.02
C LYS A 73 13.21 7.51 -1.24
N THR A 74 11.98 7.61 -0.78
CA THR A 74 11.26 6.44 -0.25
C THR A 74 10.99 5.46 -1.39
N ASN A 75 11.06 4.15 -1.10
CA ASN A 75 10.73 3.08 -2.05
C ASN A 75 9.25 3.08 -2.44
#